data_AF-A0A842MLP9-F1
#
_entry.id   AF-A0A842MLP9-F1
#
_cell.length_a   1.000
_cell.length_b   1.000
_cell.length_c   1.000
_cell.angle_alpha   90.00
_cell.angle_beta   90.00
_cell.angle_gamma   90.00
#
_symmetry.space_group_name_H-M   'P 1'
#
loop_
_entity.id
_entity.type
_entity.pdbx_description
1 polymer ?
#
loop_
_entity_poly.entity_id
_entity_poly.type
_entity_poly.pdbx_seq_one_letter_code
_entity_poly.pdbx_strand_id
1 'polypeptide(L)'
;MMILKCLVCEHVAEDFSENFRCIKCGGLLEYVLNLEEIRLSKFAGPFSFWRYRSFLPEVKECLSLGEGGTPLHKAKRLANQVGVDSLYFKDETRNPTNSFRDRCAALMISHAFDVGSDSIVCATNGNLGASLAAYSAKFGLSCHVIVPKNVDLGKLAQMMIYDAIIEECGEIVDDSLVKAEEIAKETGW
;
A
#
# COMPACT_ATOMS: atom_id res chain seq x y z
N MET A 1 13.77 16.58 -1.19
CA MET A 1 14.25 15.25 -1.46
C MET A 1 13.70 14.39 -0.34
N MET A 2 13.10 13.25 -0.65
CA MET A 2 12.63 12.34 0.37
C MET A 2 13.80 11.45 0.78
N ILE A 3 14.06 11.36 2.07
CA ILE A 3 15.17 10.55 2.61
C ILE A 3 14.60 9.40 3.43
N LEU A 4 15.30 8.27 3.45
CA LEU A 4 14.93 7.13 4.26
C LEU A 4 15.71 7.18 5.59
N LYS A 5 15.03 7.38 6.71
CA LYS A 5 15.65 7.60 8.03
C LYS A 5 15.23 6.51 9.02
N CYS A 6 16.16 6.03 9.84
CA CYS A 6 15.84 5.13 10.94
C CYS A 6 15.10 5.86 12.07
N LEU A 7 14.00 5.27 12.53
CA LEU A 7 13.20 5.78 13.66
C LEU A 7 13.93 5.74 15.01
N VAL A 8 14.98 4.94 15.14
CA VAL A 8 15.67 4.71 16.42
C VAL A 8 17.00 5.46 16.50
N CYS A 9 17.85 5.30 15.49
CA CYS A 9 19.22 5.86 15.52
C CYS A 9 19.44 7.01 14.53
N GLU A 10 18.39 7.46 13.84
CA GLU A 10 18.42 8.57 12.89
C GLU A 10 19.33 8.38 11.67
N HIS A 11 19.93 7.20 11.50
CA HIS A 11 20.73 6.90 10.33
C HIS A 11 19.92 7.06 9.04
N VAL A 12 20.45 7.86 8.12
CA VAL A 12 19.92 8.01 6.77
C VAL A 12 20.46 6.88 5.91
N ALA A 13 19.57 6.06 5.37
CA ALA A 13 19.90 5.01 4.42
C ALA A 13 20.13 5.62 3.03
N GLU A 14 21.20 5.19 2.36
CA GLU A 14 21.58 5.68 1.03
C GLU A 14 20.72 5.10 -0.08
N ASP A 15 20.15 3.92 0.14
CA ASP A 15 19.29 3.25 -0.83
C ASP A 15 18.15 2.51 -0.13
N PHE A 16 17.04 2.30 -0.84
CA PHE A 16 16.02 1.32 -0.45
C PHE A 16 16.57 -0.07 -0.76
N SER A 17 17.70 -0.43 -0.14
CA SER A 17 18.12 -1.83 -0.08
C SER A 17 16.96 -2.66 0.45
N GLU A 18 16.84 -3.89 -0.01
CA GLU A 18 15.79 -4.91 0.21
C GLU A 18 15.30 -5.10 1.67
N ASN A 19 15.86 -4.35 2.61
CA ASN A 19 15.58 -4.38 4.02
C ASN A 19 14.96 -3.06 4.51
N PHE A 20 13.71 -3.14 4.98
CA PHE A 20 13.02 -2.06 5.68
C PHE A 20 13.59 -1.77 7.08
N ARG A 21 14.64 -2.48 7.50
CA ARG A 21 15.35 -2.30 8.77
C ARG A 21 16.70 -1.65 8.58
N CYS A 22 17.05 -0.79 9.52
CA CYS A 22 18.30 -0.08 9.57
C CYS A 22 19.48 -1.04 9.78
N ILE A 23 20.49 -0.95 8.92
CA ILE A 23 21.73 -1.75 9.00
C ILE A 23 22.54 -1.53 10.29
N LYS A 24 22.34 -0.40 10.98
CA LYS A 24 23.11 -0.05 12.19
C LYS A 24 22.49 -0.60 13.48
N CYS A 25 21.17 -0.63 13.57
CA CYS A 25 20.48 -0.97 14.83
C CYS A 25 19.27 -1.89 14.68
N GLY A 26 18.89 -2.28 13.47
CA GLY A 26 17.73 -3.15 13.20
C GLY A 26 16.35 -2.49 13.33
N GLY A 27 16.30 -1.20 13.68
CA GLY A 27 15.07 -0.41 13.78
C GLY A 27 14.42 -0.14 12.42
N LEU A 28 13.13 0.16 12.39
CA LEU A 28 12.39 0.43 11.14
C LEU A 28 12.86 1.74 10.49
N LEU A 29 12.84 1.73 9.15
CA LEU A 29 13.09 2.89 8.31
C LEU A 29 11.78 3.60 7.94
N GLU A 30 11.80 4.92 7.88
CA GLU A 30 10.67 5.76 7.44
C GLU A 30 11.10 6.75 6.36
N TYR A 31 10.17 7.06 5.46
CA TYR A 31 10.36 8.14 4.50
C TYR A 31 10.10 9.49 5.17
N VAL A 32 11.15 10.31 5.25
CA VAL A 32 11.07 11.68 5.77
C VAL A 32 10.98 12.64 4.60
N LEU A 33 9.89 13.41 4.60
CA LEU A 33 9.61 14.42 3.60
C LEU A 33 10.21 15.77 3.99
N ASN A 34 10.87 16.44 3.04
CA ASN A 34 11.26 17.83 3.21
C ASN A 34 10.06 18.76 2.97
N LEU A 35 9.43 19.24 4.05
CA LEU A 35 8.24 20.10 4.01
C LEU A 35 8.46 21.43 3.28
N GLU A 36 9.69 21.96 3.25
CA GLU A 36 9.98 23.21 2.54
C GLU A 36 9.85 23.05 1.03
N GLU A 37 10.35 21.94 0.50
CA GLU A 37 10.21 21.61 -0.91
C GLU A 37 8.74 21.33 -1.28
N ILE A 38 8.00 20.69 -0.38
CA ILE A 38 6.56 20.40 -0.57
C ILE A 38 5.75 21.67 -0.82
N ARG A 39 6.05 22.75 -0.09
CA ARG A 39 5.33 24.02 -0.23
C ARG A 39 5.48 24.65 -1.62
N LEU A 40 6.57 24.32 -2.32
CA LEU A 40 6.87 24.85 -3.65
C LEU A 40 6.33 23.96 -4.78
N SER A 41 5.91 22.73 -4.47
CA SER A 41 5.41 21.77 -5.44
C SER A 41 4.08 22.19 -6.05
N LYS A 42 3.98 22.06 -7.37
CA LYS A 42 2.72 22.24 -8.12
C LYS A 42 2.19 20.89 -8.57
N PHE A 43 0.92 20.60 -8.27
CA PHE A 43 0.27 19.36 -8.67
C PHE A 43 -0.40 19.50 -10.03
N ALA A 44 0.17 18.83 -11.04
CA ALA A 44 -0.39 18.75 -12.38
C ALA A 44 -1.11 17.40 -12.60
N GLY A 45 -2.00 17.37 -13.59
CA GLY A 45 -2.68 16.15 -14.02
C GLY A 45 -4.03 15.87 -13.35
N PRO A 46 -4.65 14.71 -13.67
CA PRO A 46 -5.93 14.29 -13.11
C PRO A 46 -5.90 14.23 -11.59
N PHE A 47 -7.05 14.37 -10.94
CA PHE A 47 -7.14 14.20 -9.50
C PHE A 47 -7.09 12.71 -9.14
N SER A 48 -5.89 12.13 -9.12
CA SER A 48 -5.61 10.73 -8.80
C SER A 48 -4.54 10.62 -7.70
N PHE A 49 -4.18 9.39 -7.31
CA PHE A 49 -3.06 9.14 -6.41
C PHE A 49 -1.73 9.66 -6.98
N TRP A 50 -1.45 9.36 -8.25
CA TRP A 50 -0.20 9.76 -8.93
C TRP A 50 -0.04 11.25 -9.19
N ARG A 51 -1.10 12.06 -9.02
CA ARG A 51 -0.99 13.52 -8.96
C ARG A 51 0.04 14.00 -7.93
N TYR A 52 0.28 13.19 -6.90
CA TYR A 52 1.17 13.50 -5.79
C TYR A 52 2.51 12.75 -5.87
N ARG A 53 2.90 12.21 -7.03
CA ARG A 53 4.14 11.44 -7.23
C ARG A 53 5.38 12.10 -6.62
N SER A 54 5.48 13.43 -6.66
CA SER A 54 6.61 14.18 -6.07
C SER A 54 6.77 14.01 -4.56
N PHE A 55 5.78 13.42 -3.87
CA PHE A 55 5.80 13.14 -2.42
C PHE A 55 5.78 11.66 -2.10
N LEU A 56 5.89 10.81 -3.11
CA LEU A 56 5.92 9.38 -2.97
C LEU A 56 7.35 8.89 -3.22
N PRO A 57 7.70 7.68 -2.75
CA PRO A 57 8.87 6.96 -3.22
C PRO A 57 8.96 6.99 -4.74
N GLU A 58 10.17 7.25 -5.23
CA GLU A 58 10.41 7.30 -6.66
C GLU A 58 10.19 5.91 -7.26
N VAL A 59 9.39 5.87 -8.31
CA VAL A 59 9.17 4.71 -9.17
C VAL A 59 9.35 5.17 -10.62
N LYS A 60 9.99 4.36 -11.47
CA LYS A 60 10.21 4.68 -12.89
C LYS A 60 8.87 4.67 -13.62
N GLU A 61 8.06 3.64 -13.39
CA GLU A 61 6.73 3.50 -13.98
C GLU A 61 5.61 3.68 -12.94
N CYS A 62 4.62 4.52 -13.25
CA CYS A 62 3.47 4.75 -12.37
C CYS A 62 2.28 3.86 -12.76
N LEU A 63 2.27 2.63 -12.24
CA LEU A 63 1.22 1.65 -12.49
C LEU A 63 -0.06 2.04 -11.72
N SER A 64 -1.20 2.03 -12.40
CA SER A 64 -2.46 2.54 -11.83
C SER A 64 -3.71 1.81 -12.34
N LEU A 65 -4.70 1.69 -11.46
CA LEU A 65 -6.09 1.34 -11.79
C LEU A 65 -7.01 2.57 -11.78
N GLY A 66 -6.46 3.77 -11.58
CA GLY A 66 -7.22 5.01 -11.46
C GLY A 66 -7.57 5.38 -10.01
N GLU A 67 -6.86 4.81 -9.04
CA GLU A 67 -7.04 5.09 -7.62
C GLU A 67 -6.78 6.56 -7.25
N GLY A 68 -7.40 6.98 -6.16
CA GLY A 68 -7.41 8.36 -5.70
C GLY A 68 -8.57 9.17 -6.26
N GLY A 69 -8.50 10.49 -6.09
CA GLY A 69 -9.58 11.37 -6.53
C GLY A 69 -10.92 11.20 -5.82
N THR A 70 -10.94 10.41 -4.74
CA THR A 70 -12.19 9.94 -4.13
C THR A 70 -13.04 11.08 -3.56
N PRO A 71 -14.37 10.93 -3.55
CA PRO A 71 -15.26 12.00 -3.08
C PRO A 71 -15.04 12.41 -1.62
N LEU A 72 -15.38 13.66 -1.32
CA LEU A 72 -15.46 14.20 0.03
C LEU A 72 -16.90 14.69 0.28
N HIS A 73 -17.70 13.89 0.99
CA HIS A 73 -19.11 14.17 1.20
C HIS A 73 -19.32 15.05 2.43
N LYS A 74 -20.03 16.17 2.28
CA LYS A 74 -20.39 17.04 3.40
C LYS A 74 -21.62 16.49 4.13
N ALA A 75 -21.47 16.14 5.42
CA ALA A 75 -22.50 15.50 6.22
C ALA A 75 -23.28 16.50 7.12
N LYS A 76 -23.97 17.47 6.51
CA LYS A 76 -24.62 18.59 7.24
C LYS A 76 -25.57 18.12 8.35
N ARG A 77 -26.44 17.14 8.06
CA ARG A 77 -27.44 16.66 9.02
C ARG A 77 -26.78 16.06 10.26
N LEU A 78 -25.74 15.26 10.08
CA LEU A 78 -25.01 14.65 11.18
C LEU A 78 -24.17 15.68 11.94
N ALA A 79 -23.55 16.65 11.25
CA ALA A 79 -22.81 17.74 11.87
C ALA A 79 -23.67 18.50 12.90
N ASN A 80 -24.90 18.85 12.52
CA ASN A 80 -25.86 19.49 13.43
C ASN A 80 -26.25 18.61 14.62
N GLN A 81 -26.40 17.29 14.40
CA GLN A 81 -26.78 16.34 15.46
C GLN A 81 -25.67 16.17 16.51
N VAL A 82 -24.41 16.21 16.10
CA VAL A 82 -23.25 16.04 17.00
C VAL A 82 -22.66 17.37 17.51
N GLY A 83 -23.22 18.51 17.09
CA GLY A 83 -22.83 19.84 17.58
C GLY A 83 -21.50 20.36 17.02
N VAL A 84 -21.14 20.02 15.77
CA VAL A 84 -19.92 20.52 15.11
C VAL A 84 -20.24 21.37 13.87
N ASP A 85 -19.41 22.37 13.59
CA ASP A 85 -19.63 23.31 12.48
C ASP A 85 -19.56 22.65 11.09
N SER A 86 -18.71 21.63 10.94
CA SER A 86 -18.52 20.94 9.68
C SER A 86 -18.03 19.51 9.88
N LEU A 87 -18.70 18.58 9.21
CA LEU A 87 -18.35 17.17 9.16
C LEU A 87 -18.30 16.70 7.70
N TYR A 88 -17.25 15.95 7.36
CA TYR A 88 -17.04 15.40 6.03
C TYR A 88 -16.67 13.93 6.09
N PHE A 89 -17.10 13.16 5.10
CA PHE A 89 -16.68 11.78 4.90
C PHE A 89 -15.81 11.68 3.65
N LYS A 90 -14.59 11.18 3.82
CA LYS A 90 -13.69 10.85 2.71
C LYS A 90 -14.00 9.43 2.25
N ASP A 91 -14.70 9.30 1.12
CA ASP A 91 -15.21 8.00 0.64
C ASP A 91 -14.14 7.23 -0.15
N GLU A 92 -13.23 6.58 0.56
CA GLU A 92 -12.20 5.71 -0.05
C GLU A 92 -12.76 4.39 -0.60
N THR A 93 -14.08 4.13 -0.46
CA THR A 93 -14.73 2.95 -1.06
C THR A 93 -15.00 3.14 -2.57
N ARG A 94 -14.60 4.28 -3.14
CA ARG A 94 -14.67 4.57 -4.59
C ARG A 94 -13.37 4.30 -5.34
N ASN A 95 -12.34 3.80 -4.66
CA ASN A 95 -11.17 3.26 -5.35
C ASN A 95 -11.52 1.93 -6.07
N PRO A 96 -10.69 1.48 -7.03
CA PRO A 96 -10.97 0.32 -7.89
C PRO A 96 -11.42 -0.97 -7.18
N THR A 97 -10.85 -1.32 -6.01
CA THR A 97 -11.22 -2.51 -5.23
C THR A 97 -12.14 -2.20 -4.05
N ASN A 98 -12.69 -1.00 -4.02
CA ASN A 98 -13.49 -0.41 -2.94
C ASN A 98 -12.70 -0.26 -1.62
N SER A 99 -11.39 0.00 -1.68
CA SER A 99 -10.58 0.23 -0.49
C SER A 99 -9.52 1.32 -0.69
N PHE A 100 -9.19 2.03 0.40
CA PHE A 100 -8.04 2.95 0.42
C PHE A 100 -6.70 2.24 0.15
N ARG A 101 -6.64 0.91 0.32
CA ARG A 101 -5.44 0.09 0.11
C ARG A 101 -4.95 0.10 -1.35
N ASP A 102 -5.80 0.47 -2.29
CA ASP A 102 -5.45 0.63 -3.71
C ASP A 102 -4.32 1.63 -3.94
N ARG A 103 -4.26 2.70 -3.14
CA ARG A 103 -3.16 3.69 -3.19
C ARG A 103 -1.82 3.07 -2.85
N CYS A 104 -1.81 2.18 -1.86
CA CYS A 104 -0.61 1.49 -1.43
C CYS A 104 -0.22 0.39 -2.44
N ALA A 105 -1.20 -0.35 -2.96
CA ALA A 105 -0.98 -1.35 -4.01
C ALA A 105 -0.40 -0.73 -5.29
N ALA A 106 -0.91 0.43 -5.73
CA ALA A 106 -0.37 1.16 -6.86
C ALA A 106 1.14 1.43 -6.71
N LEU A 107 1.56 1.93 -5.53
CA LEU A 107 2.96 2.21 -5.25
C LEU A 107 3.81 0.95 -5.15
N MET A 108 3.35 -0.07 -4.42
CA MET A 108 4.11 -1.30 -4.21
C MET A 108 4.30 -2.09 -5.51
N ILE A 109 3.25 -2.19 -6.35
CA ILE A 109 3.35 -2.89 -7.63
C ILE A 109 4.20 -2.11 -8.63
N SER A 110 4.13 -0.78 -8.62
CA SER A 110 5.06 0.05 -9.42
C SER A 110 6.52 -0.20 -9.03
N HIS A 111 6.80 -0.24 -7.73
CA HIS A 111 8.15 -0.55 -7.25
C HIS A 111 8.59 -1.98 -7.61
N ALA A 112 7.74 -2.98 -7.38
CA ALA A 112 8.01 -4.38 -7.75
C ALA A 112 8.32 -4.52 -9.24
N PHE A 113 7.57 -3.81 -10.09
CA PHE A 113 7.81 -3.76 -11.53
C PHE A 113 9.17 -3.12 -11.88
N ASP A 114 9.55 -2.03 -11.20
CA ASP A 114 10.81 -1.33 -11.46
C ASP A 114 12.06 -2.13 -11.09
N VAL A 115 11.96 -2.98 -10.07
CA VAL A 115 13.03 -3.89 -9.62
C VAL A 115 13.02 -5.22 -10.37
N GLY A 116 12.03 -5.45 -11.24
CA GLY A 116 11.93 -6.63 -12.09
C GLY A 116 11.38 -7.87 -11.39
N SER A 117 10.67 -7.71 -10.26
CA SER A 117 9.99 -8.82 -9.59
C SER A 117 8.83 -9.33 -10.44
N ASP A 118 8.72 -10.64 -10.60
CA ASP A 118 7.60 -11.30 -11.26
C ASP A 118 6.45 -11.66 -10.30
N SER A 119 6.70 -11.52 -9.00
CA SER A 119 5.83 -12.01 -7.93
C SER A 119 5.86 -11.06 -6.73
N ILE A 120 4.78 -11.09 -5.96
CA ILE A 120 4.71 -10.46 -4.65
C ILE A 120 4.11 -11.43 -3.65
N VAL A 121 4.52 -11.32 -2.38
CA VAL A 121 3.93 -12.04 -1.26
C VAL A 121 3.45 -11.07 -0.20
N CYS A 122 2.26 -11.31 0.35
CA CYS A 122 1.75 -10.51 1.47
C CYS A 122 0.98 -11.38 2.48
N ALA A 123 1.12 -11.05 3.76
CA ALA A 123 0.26 -11.57 4.82
C ALA A 123 -0.86 -10.58 5.11
N THR A 124 -2.12 -11.01 5.01
CA THR A 124 -3.28 -10.14 5.24
C THR A 124 -4.57 -10.94 5.44
N ASN A 125 -5.56 -10.36 6.10
CA ASN A 125 -6.90 -10.95 6.23
C ASN A 125 -8.00 -10.11 5.54
N GLY A 126 -7.64 -9.23 4.60
CA GLY A 126 -8.64 -8.34 4.00
C GLY A 126 -8.17 -7.48 2.84
N ASN A 127 -8.47 -6.18 2.92
CA ASN A 127 -8.38 -5.25 1.79
C ASN A 127 -7.03 -5.21 1.06
N LEU A 128 -5.91 -5.38 1.76
CA LEU A 128 -4.60 -5.24 1.14
C LEU A 128 -4.36 -6.35 0.11
N GLY A 129 -4.68 -7.60 0.42
CA GLY A 129 -4.52 -8.71 -0.51
C GLY A 129 -5.45 -8.57 -1.72
N ALA A 130 -6.68 -8.10 -1.52
CA ALA A 130 -7.59 -7.83 -2.63
C ALA A 130 -7.07 -6.72 -3.57
N SER A 131 -6.53 -5.63 -3.00
CA SER A 131 -5.86 -4.58 -3.77
C SER A 131 -4.64 -5.12 -4.51
N LEU A 132 -3.71 -5.78 -3.82
CA LEU A 132 -2.50 -6.32 -4.43
C LEU A 132 -2.81 -7.31 -5.56
N ALA A 133 -3.74 -8.25 -5.35
CA ALA A 133 -4.18 -9.19 -6.38
C ALA A 133 -4.71 -8.47 -7.63
N ALA A 134 -5.57 -7.45 -7.46
CA ALA A 134 -6.14 -6.70 -8.59
C ALA A 134 -5.06 -5.98 -9.43
N TYR A 135 -4.09 -5.35 -8.77
CA TYR A 135 -3.01 -4.65 -9.46
C TYR A 135 -2.04 -5.64 -10.10
N SER A 136 -1.63 -6.69 -9.39
CA SER A 136 -0.78 -7.76 -9.91
C SER A 136 -1.38 -8.41 -11.16
N ALA A 137 -2.67 -8.75 -11.12
CA ALA A 137 -3.38 -9.33 -12.26
C ALA A 137 -3.36 -8.40 -13.49
N LYS A 138 -3.49 -7.09 -13.30
CA LYS A 138 -3.42 -6.12 -14.41
C LYS A 138 -2.01 -5.99 -15.00
N PHE A 139 -0.99 -6.06 -14.17
CA PHE A 139 0.39 -5.75 -14.55
C PHE A 139 1.27 -6.99 -14.76
N GLY A 140 0.70 -8.19 -14.63
CA GLY A 140 1.36 -9.45 -14.95
C GLY A 140 2.30 -9.97 -13.86
N LEU A 141 2.04 -9.62 -12.59
CA LEU A 141 2.76 -10.19 -11.45
C LEU A 141 1.93 -11.33 -10.83
N SER A 142 2.59 -12.35 -10.29
CA SER A 142 1.96 -13.35 -9.43
C SER A 142 1.68 -12.76 -8.05
N CYS A 143 0.49 -12.97 -7.50
CA CYS A 143 0.12 -12.46 -6.18
C CYS A 143 -0.07 -13.60 -5.19
N HIS A 144 0.88 -13.77 -4.28
CA HIS A 144 0.78 -14.71 -3.17
C HIS A 144 0.21 -14.02 -1.94
N VAL A 145 -0.87 -14.58 -1.39
CA VAL A 145 -1.55 -14.01 -0.21
C VAL A 145 -1.63 -15.07 0.86
N ILE A 146 -0.92 -14.84 1.97
CA ILE A 146 -1.00 -15.68 3.16
C ILE A 146 -2.06 -15.10 4.07
N VAL A 147 -3.09 -15.89 4.36
CA VAL A 147 -4.24 -15.46 5.14
C VAL A 147 -4.32 -16.26 6.44
N PRO A 148 -4.75 -15.66 7.56
CA PRO A 148 -5.08 -16.43 8.76
C PRO A 148 -6.43 -17.13 8.59
N LYS A 149 -6.81 -18.00 9.53
CA LYS A 149 -8.13 -18.69 9.50
C LYS A 149 -9.33 -17.76 9.36
N ASN A 150 -9.27 -16.57 9.96
CA ASN A 150 -10.39 -15.61 9.95
C ASN A 150 -10.16 -14.51 8.90
N VAL A 151 -10.79 -14.67 7.73
CA VAL A 151 -10.74 -13.72 6.60
C VAL A 151 -12.13 -13.20 6.28
N ASP A 152 -12.22 -11.92 5.89
CA ASP A 152 -13.45 -11.40 5.29
C ASP A 152 -13.74 -12.12 3.96
N LEU A 153 -14.89 -12.81 3.89
CA LEU A 153 -15.26 -13.62 2.71
C LEU A 153 -15.37 -12.78 1.43
N GLY A 154 -15.80 -11.52 1.53
CA GLY A 154 -15.87 -10.62 0.38
C GLY A 154 -14.48 -10.30 -0.17
N LYS A 155 -13.50 -10.11 0.73
CA LYS A 155 -12.10 -9.88 0.35
C LYS A 155 -11.42 -11.13 -0.17
N LEU A 156 -11.69 -12.28 0.44
CA LEU A 156 -11.22 -13.56 -0.08
C LEU A 156 -11.74 -13.81 -1.51
N ALA A 157 -13.03 -13.56 -1.76
CA ALA A 157 -13.61 -13.68 -3.10
C ALA A 157 -12.96 -12.72 -4.11
N GLN A 158 -12.65 -11.47 -3.72
CA GLN A 158 -11.91 -10.55 -4.59
C GLN A 158 -10.51 -11.08 -4.92
N MET A 159 -9.76 -11.57 -3.93
CA MET A 159 -8.43 -12.16 -4.15
C MET A 159 -8.50 -13.33 -5.15
N MET A 160 -9.47 -14.23 -4.97
CA MET A 160 -9.66 -15.39 -5.87
C MET A 160 -10.03 -14.97 -7.29
N ILE A 161 -10.91 -13.98 -7.46
CA ILE A 161 -11.32 -13.48 -8.80
C ILE A 161 -10.13 -12.85 -9.55
N TYR A 162 -9.21 -12.22 -8.82
CA TYR A 162 -7.98 -11.66 -9.38
C TYR A 162 -6.82 -12.67 -9.43
N ASP A 163 -7.12 -13.96 -9.36
CA ASP A 163 -6.17 -15.07 -9.54
C ASP A 163 -4.99 -15.05 -8.54
N ALA A 164 -5.24 -14.59 -7.31
CA ALA A 164 -4.26 -14.69 -6.24
C ALA A 164 -4.05 -16.15 -5.81
N ILE A 165 -2.80 -16.50 -5.54
CA ILE A 165 -2.40 -17.77 -4.92
C ILE A 165 -2.54 -17.61 -3.42
N ILE A 166 -3.56 -18.25 -2.84
CA ILE A 166 -3.94 -18.05 -1.44
C ILE A 166 -3.53 -19.27 -0.62
N GLU A 167 -2.78 -19.03 0.46
CA GLU A 167 -2.42 -20.04 1.45
C GLU A 167 -2.95 -19.63 2.83
N GLU A 168 -3.68 -20.53 3.49
CA GLU A 168 -4.14 -20.32 4.85
C GLU A 168 -3.04 -20.77 5.84
N CYS A 169 -2.55 -19.85 6.67
CA CYS A 169 -1.55 -20.15 7.70
C CYS A 169 -1.77 -19.29 8.95
N GLY A 170 -1.95 -19.94 10.09
CA GLY A 170 -2.04 -19.30 11.40
C GLY A 170 -3.44 -18.82 11.81
N GLU A 171 -3.57 -18.39 13.07
CA GLU A 171 -4.83 -17.92 13.64
C GLU A 171 -5.03 -16.41 13.43
N ILE A 172 -3.92 -15.67 13.44
CA ILE A 172 -3.87 -14.21 13.26
C ILE A 172 -2.88 -13.82 12.16
N VAL A 173 -2.97 -12.57 11.69
CA VAL A 173 -2.11 -12.06 10.61
C VAL A 173 -0.62 -12.14 10.96
N ASP A 174 -0.25 -12.00 12.24
CA ASP A 174 1.14 -12.08 12.68
C ASP A 174 1.74 -13.49 12.42
N ASP A 175 0.94 -14.54 12.56
CA ASP A 175 1.37 -15.92 12.24
C ASP A 175 1.59 -16.06 10.72
N SER A 176 0.65 -15.53 9.92
CA SER A 176 0.74 -15.51 8.46
C SER A 176 1.94 -14.70 7.97
N LEU A 177 2.36 -13.67 8.71
CA LEU A 177 3.52 -12.84 8.38
C LEU A 177 4.82 -13.64 8.45
N VAL A 178 4.98 -14.50 9.46
CA VAL A 178 6.16 -15.38 9.56
C VAL A 178 6.28 -16.25 8.31
N LYS A 179 5.16 -16.85 7.88
CA LYS A 179 5.13 -17.67 6.67
C LYS A 179 5.41 -16.87 5.40
N ALA A 180 4.88 -15.65 5.27
CA ALA A 180 5.17 -14.77 4.15
C ALA A 180 6.66 -14.39 4.08
N GLU A 181 7.29 -14.12 5.22
CA GLU A 181 8.74 -13.86 5.28
C GLU A 181 9.59 -15.08 4.93
N GLU A 182 9.16 -16.28 5.32
CA GLU A 182 9.83 -17.53 4.92
C GLU A 182 9.77 -17.73 3.41
N ILE A 183 8.58 -17.56 2.80
CA ILE A 183 8.41 -17.67 1.36
C ILE A 183 9.30 -16.67 0.63
N ALA A 184 9.27 -15.38 1.02
CA ALA A 184 10.10 -14.35 0.41
C ALA A 184 11.60 -14.72 0.45
N LYS A 185 12.09 -15.26 1.56
CA LYS A 185 13.48 -15.71 1.72
C LYS A 185 13.83 -16.91 0.85
N GLU A 186 12.91 -17.87 0.71
CA GLU A 186 13.13 -19.09 -0.07
C GLU A 186 13.07 -18.84 -1.59
N THR A 187 12.18 -17.95 -2.03
CA THR A 187 11.94 -17.68 -3.45
C THR A 187 12.75 -16.51 -3.99
N GLY A 188 13.19 -15.59 -3.12
CA GLY A 188 13.80 -14.33 -3.53
C GLY A 188 12.79 -13.33 -4.09
N TRP A 189 11.51 -13.45 -3.71
CA TRP A 189 10.44 -12.51 -4.07
C TRP A 189 10.41 -11.28 -3.16
#